data_AF-A0A6G3ZCV4-F1
#
_entry.id   AF-A0A6G3ZCV4-F1
#
_cell.length_a   1.000
_cell.length_b   1.000
_cell.length_c   1.000
_cell.angle_alpha   90.00
_cell.angle_beta   90.00
_cell.angle_gamma   90.00
#
_symmetry.space_group_name_H-M   'P 1'
#
loop_
_entity.id
_entity.type
_entity.pdbx_description
1 polymer ?
#
loop_
_entity_poly.entity_id
_entity_poly.type
_entity_poly.pdbx_seq_one_letter_code
_entity_poly.pdbx_strand_id
1 'polypeptide(L)'
;MDVERHTSLSEIRATDWDRLVGTDYPFLRHGFLLAAEETGCVAPQTGWQPRHLALRDAAGLRAAMPLYQKSHSWGEFVFDWAWADAYRRAGIDYYPKLVAAVPFTPASSPRLLLRDAGDTEAAGLLLGAARALADDTGCSSVHVLFPDQA
;
A
#
# COMPACT_ATOMS: atom_id res chain seq x y z
N MET A 1 19.34 -8.07 -0.42
CA MET A 1 18.06 -8.13 -1.16
C MET A 1 17.54 -6.72 -1.26
N ASP A 2 17.03 -6.30 -2.41
CA ASP A 2 16.53 -4.95 -2.61
C ASP A 2 15.00 -4.97 -2.75
N VAL A 3 14.33 -3.92 -2.30
CA VAL A 3 12.87 -3.77 -2.41
C VAL A 3 12.58 -2.90 -3.63
N GLU A 4 11.95 -3.49 -4.63
CA GLU A 4 11.53 -2.84 -5.85
C GLU A 4 10.34 -1.91 -5.57
N ARG A 5 10.35 -0.72 -6.15
CA ARG A 5 9.27 0.28 -6.08
C ARG A 5 8.56 0.33 -7.42
N HIS A 6 7.23 0.18 -7.42
CA HIS A 6 6.41 0.14 -8.63
C HIS A 6 5.37 1.26 -8.63
N THR A 7 5.16 1.87 -9.80
CA THR A 7 4.21 2.97 -9.98
C THR A 7 2.86 2.53 -10.55
N SER A 8 2.78 1.28 -11.00
CA SER A 8 1.54 0.59 -11.33
C SER A 8 1.67 -0.89 -10.97
N LEU A 9 0.54 -1.51 -10.61
CA LEU A 9 0.51 -2.95 -10.35
C LEU A 9 0.76 -3.79 -11.61
N SER A 10 0.57 -3.22 -12.81
CA SER A 10 0.88 -3.86 -14.09
C SER A 10 2.36 -4.24 -14.25
N GLU A 11 3.26 -3.61 -13.49
CA GLU A 11 4.69 -3.90 -13.46
C GLU A 11 5.02 -5.21 -12.72
N ILE A 12 4.06 -5.77 -11.97
CA ILE A 12 4.16 -7.04 -11.26
C ILE A 12 3.26 -8.07 -11.94
N ARG A 13 3.80 -9.27 -12.22
CA ARG A 13 3.02 -10.35 -12.84
C ARG A 13 1.88 -10.77 -11.92
N ALA A 14 0.66 -10.83 -12.48
CA ALA A 14 -0.55 -11.24 -11.75
C ALA A 14 -0.38 -12.58 -11.03
N THR A 15 0.23 -13.58 -11.69
CA THR A 15 0.44 -14.91 -11.10
C THR A 15 1.36 -14.89 -9.89
N ASP A 16 2.32 -13.97 -9.83
CA ASP A 16 3.25 -13.88 -8.69
C ASP A 16 2.58 -13.18 -7.52
N TRP A 17 1.88 -12.08 -7.80
CA TRP A 17 1.10 -11.35 -6.80
C TRP A 17 0.01 -12.22 -6.17
N ASP A 18 -0.80 -12.88 -7.01
CA ASP A 18 -1.93 -13.69 -6.58
C ASP A 18 -1.51 -14.93 -5.77
N ARG A 19 -0.28 -15.42 -5.94
CA ARG A 19 0.28 -16.49 -5.07
C ARG A 19 0.50 -16.01 -3.64
N LEU A 20 0.87 -14.75 -3.43
CA LEU A 20 1.01 -14.18 -2.09
C LEU A 20 -0.35 -13.95 -1.41
N VAL A 21 -1.36 -13.57 -2.20
CA VAL A 21 -2.69 -13.21 -1.68
C VAL A 21 -3.54 -14.44 -1.36
N GLY A 22 -3.40 -15.52 -2.14
CA GLY A 22 -4.30 -16.66 -2.04
C GLY A 22 -5.71 -16.32 -2.53
N THR A 23 -6.75 -16.96 -1.97
CA THR A 23 -8.15 -16.83 -2.43
C THR A 23 -9.06 -16.09 -1.44
N ASP A 24 -8.61 -15.89 -0.20
CA ASP A 24 -9.47 -15.42 0.89
C ASP A 24 -9.75 -13.92 0.82
N TYR A 25 -8.90 -13.18 0.11
CA TYR A 25 -8.96 -11.72 0.00
C TYR A 25 -9.11 -11.27 -1.46
N PRO A 26 -10.32 -11.39 -2.06
CA PRO A 26 -10.54 -11.10 -3.47
C PRO A 26 -10.17 -9.65 -3.85
N PHE A 27 -10.33 -8.70 -2.94
CA PHE A 27 -10.00 -7.30 -3.20
C PHE A 27 -8.51 -6.97 -3.14
N LEU A 28 -7.67 -7.91 -2.68
CA LEU A 28 -6.22 -7.81 -2.79
C LEU A 28 -5.68 -8.50 -4.04
N ARG A 29 -6.50 -9.26 -4.77
CA ARG A 29 -6.08 -9.92 -6.00
C ARG A 29 -5.65 -8.89 -7.03
N HIS A 30 -4.65 -9.27 -7.83
CA HIS A 30 -4.03 -8.40 -8.83
C HIS A 30 -5.06 -7.76 -9.75
N GLY A 31 -5.98 -8.57 -10.29
CA GLY A 31 -7.01 -8.08 -11.22
C GLY A 31 -7.94 -7.03 -10.63
N PHE A 32 -8.28 -7.11 -9.33
CA PHE A 32 -9.14 -6.10 -8.70
C PHE A 32 -8.40 -4.77 -8.53
N LEU A 33 -7.19 -4.81 -7.97
CA LEU A 33 -6.38 -3.63 -7.73
C LEU A 33 -5.95 -2.96 -9.05
N LEU A 34 -5.52 -3.76 -10.04
CA LEU A 34 -5.16 -3.25 -11.37
C LEU A 34 -6.38 -2.64 -12.06
N ALA A 35 -7.56 -3.25 -11.98
CA ALA A 35 -8.77 -2.66 -12.55
C ALA A 35 -9.08 -1.29 -11.91
N ALA A 36 -8.85 -1.13 -10.61
CA ALA A 36 -9.02 0.16 -9.95
C ALA A 36 -8.04 1.23 -10.48
N GLU A 37 -6.80 0.85 -10.81
CA GLU A 37 -5.82 1.72 -11.48
C GLU A 37 -6.22 2.05 -12.92
N GLU A 38 -6.50 1.03 -13.75
CA GLU A 38 -6.77 1.19 -15.17
C GLU A 38 -8.09 1.92 -15.48
N THR A 39 -9.07 1.83 -14.58
CA THR A 39 -10.33 2.57 -14.70
C THR A 39 -10.25 4.02 -14.20
N GLY A 40 -9.12 4.43 -13.62
CA GLY A 40 -8.92 5.78 -13.09
C GLY A 40 -9.58 6.02 -11.72
N CYS A 41 -10.18 5.00 -11.10
CA CYS A 41 -10.63 5.09 -9.70
C CYS A 41 -9.44 5.42 -8.78
N VAL A 42 -8.31 4.76 -9.03
CA VAL A 42 -7.01 4.98 -8.39
C VAL A 42 -6.12 5.73 -9.37
N ALA A 43 -6.14 7.05 -9.28
CA ALA A 43 -5.29 7.91 -10.10
C ALA A 43 -4.87 9.17 -9.33
N PRO A 44 -3.77 9.84 -9.73
CA PRO A 44 -3.36 11.08 -9.08
C PRO A 44 -4.47 12.14 -9.00
N GLN A 45 -5.35 12.20 -10.01
CA GLN A 45 -6.50 13.11 -10.07
C GLN A 45 -7.57 12.80 -9.02
N THR A 46 -7.69 11.54 -8.58
CA THR A 46 -8.59 11.13 -7.48
C THR A 46 -7.87 11.12 -6.14
N GLY A 47 -6.65 11.64 -6.08
CA GLY A 47 -5.81 11.69 -4.89
C GLY A 47 -5.29 10.33 -4.46
N TRP A 48 -5.18 9.38 -5.39
CA TRP A 48 -4.63 8.04 -5.19
C TRP A 48 -3.48 7.78 -6.16
N GLN A 49 -2.24 7.82 -5.68
CA GLN A 49 -1.09 7.53 -6.53
C GLN A 49 -0.44 6.19 -6.13
N PRO A 50 -0.44 5.17 -7.01
CA PRO A 50 0.17 3.88 -6.67
C PRO A 50 1.67 3.97 -6.41
N ARG A 51 2.11 3.16 -5.43
CA ARG A 51 3.44 3.15 -4.82
C ARG A 51 3.83 1.75 -4.32
N HIS A 52 3.42 0.71 -5.02
CA HIS A 52 3.58 -0.68 -4.56
C HIS A 52 5.05 -1.05 -4.32
N LEU A 53 5.26 -1.92 -3.34
CA LEU A 53 6.58 -2.48 -3.05
C LEU A 53 6.60 -3.97 -3.35
N ALA A 54 7.72 -4.46 -3.87
CA ALA A 54 7.94 -5.87 -4.14
C ALA A 54 9.34 -6.28 -3.65
N LEU A 55 9.39 -7.34 -2.85
CA LEU A 55 10.63 -7.98 -2.42
C LEU A 55 10.79 -9.31 -3.17
N ARG A 56 11.92 -9.48 -3.86
CA ARG A 56 12.23 -10.70 -4.60
C ARG A 56 13.43 -11.44 -4.04
N ASP A 57 13.42 -12.75 -4.24
CA ASP A 57 14.54 -13.65 -4.01
C ASP A 57 14.72 -14.63 -5.17
N ALA A 58 15.59 -15.62 -5.01
CA ALA A 58 15.87 -16.62 -6.04
C ALA A 58 14.64 -17.48 -6.42
N ALA A 59 13.63 -17.59 -5.54
CA ALA A 59 12.40 -18.33 -5.80
C ALA A 59 11.27 -17.44 -6.37
N GLY A 60 11.52 -16.13 -6.56
CA GLY A 60 10.59 -15.19 -7.16
C GLY A 60 10.11 -14.13 -6.17
N LEU A 61 8.83 -13.75 -6.27
CA LEU A 61 8.24 -12.77 -5.36
C LEU A 61 8.12 -13.37 -3.95
N ARG A 62 8.85 -12.79 -3.00
CA ARG A 62 8.90 -13.22 -1.59
C ARG A 62 7.88 -12.48 -0.75
N ALA A 63 7.72 -11.18 -1.01
CA ALA A 63 6.73 -10.35 -0.35
C ALA A 63 6.33 -9.14 -1.21
N ALA A 64 5.17 -8.55 -0.93
CA ALA A 64 4.73 -7.32 -1.56
C ALA A 64 3.85 -6.48 -0.61
N MET A 65 3.72 -5.19 -0.92
CA MET A 65 2.89 -4.26 -0.16
C MET A 65 2.10 -3.37 -1.13
N PRO A 66 0.76 -3.47 -1.19
CA PRO A 66 -0.04 -2.50 -1.91
C PRO A 66 0.01 -1.17 -1.16
N LEU A 67 0.49 -0.12 -1.83
CA LEU A 67 0.70 1.19 -1.23
C LEU A 67 0.25 2.29 -2.18
N TYR A 68 -0.28 3.35 -1.58
CA TYR A 68 -0.76 4.53 -2.31
C TYR A 68 -0.33 5.79 -1.58
N GLN A 69 0.24 6.73 -2.30
CA GLN A 69 0.42 8.10 -1.83
C GLN A 69 -0.92 8.84 -1.97
N LYS A 70 -1.43 9.35 -0.86
CA LYS A 70 -2.74 10.01 -0.74
C LYS A 70 -2.56 11.50 -0.53
N SER A 71 -3.29 12.31 -1.31
CA SER A 71 -3.36 13.77 -1.15
C SER A 71 -4.56 14.24 -0.31
N HIS A 72 -5.48 13.33 0.04
CA HIS A 72 -6.63 13.56 0.92
C HIS A 72 -7.23 12.23 1.42
N SER A 73 -8.02 12.22 2.51
CA SER A 73 -8.65 11.00 3.06
C SER A 73 -9.80 10.38 2.25
N TRP A 74 -10.27 10.99 1.16
CA TRP A 74 -11.41 10.44 0.42
C TRP A 74 -11.12 9.04 -0.14
N GLY A 75 -12.07 8.13 0.06
CA GLY A 75 -11.99 6.72 -0.34
C GLY A 75 -11.28 5.80 0.65
N GLU A 76 -10.71 6.33 1.74
CA GLU A 76 -10.00 5.53 2.75
C GLU A 76 -10.92 4.91 3.81
N PHE A 77 -12.14 5.44 3.96
CA PHE A 77 -13.10 5.08 5.02
C PHE A 77 -12.58 5.30 6.46
N VAL A 78 -11.44 5.97 6.61
CA VAL A 78 -10.92 6.53 7.86
C VAL A 78 -10.79 8.05 7.68
N PHE A 79 -11.50 8.82 8.49
CA PHE A 79 -11.58 10.26 8.35
C PHE A 79 -10.60 10.96 9.30
N ASP A 80 -9.39 11.23 8.81
CA ASP A 80 -8.29 11.80 9.61
C ASP A 80 -8.38 13.32 9.78
N TRP A 81 -9.58 13.89 9.82
CA TRP A 81 -9.77 15.34 9.79
C TRP A 81 -9.22 16.01 11.06
N ALA A 82 -9.34 15.32 12.20
CA ALA A 82 -8.75 15.78 13.46
C ALA A 82 -7.21 15.80 13.40
N TRP A 83 -6.59 14.82 12.73
CA TRP A 83 -5.13 14.80 12.54
C TRP A 83 -4.67 15.91 11.60
N ALA A 84 -5.37 16.09 10.48
CA ALA A 84 -5.08 17.18 9.54
C ALA A 84 -5.20 18.56 10.22
N ASP A 85 -6.22 18.76 11.07
CA ASP A 85 -6.38 19.98 11.86
C ASP A 85 -5.22 20.19 12.86
N ALA A 86 -4.80 19.12 13.56
CA ALA A 86 -3.68 19.19 14.50
C ALA A 86 -2.35 19.53 13.80
N TYR A 87 -2.05 18.89 12.67
CA TYR A 87 -0.86 19.17 11.85
C TYR A 87 -0.85 20.62 11.36
N ARG A 88 -1.98 21.10 10.84
CA ARG A 88 -2.14 22.48 10.41
C ARG A 88 -1.91 23.48 11.55
N ARG A 89 -2.42 23.20 12.77
CA ARG A 89 -2.16 24.04 13.95
C ARG A 89 -0.68 24.07 14.34
N ALA A 90 0.06 23.01 14.05
CA ALA A 90 1.51 22.94 14.22
C ALA A 90 2.31 23.52 13.04
N GLY A 91 1.65 23.97 11.98
CA GLY A 91 2.31 24.48 10.76
C GLY A 91 2.97 23.37 9.92
N ILE A 92 2.52 22.13 10.06
CA ILE A 92 3.05 20.96 9.34
C ILE A 92 2.00 20.50 8.33
N ASP A 93 2.42 20.16 7.12
CA ASP A 93 1.53 19.56 6.13
C ASP A 93 1.23 18.10 6.47
N TYR A 94 -0.06 17.76 6.57
CA TYR A 94 -0.49 16.38 6.82
C TYR A 94 -0.46 15.52 5.56
N TYR A 95 -0.70 16.13 4.39
CA TYR A 95 -0.65 15.44 3.10
C TYR A 95 0.60 15.89 2.32
N PRO A 96 1.17 15.02 1.47
CA PRO A 96 0.73 13.66 1.24
C PRO A 96 1.02 12.72 2.41
N LYS A 97 0.35 11.58 2.45
CA LYS A 97 0.68 10.45 3.33
C LYS A 97 0.71 9.16 2.52
N LEU A 98 1.47 8.18 2.99
CA LEU A 98 1.53 6.86 2.36
C LEU A 98 0.56 5.92 3.06
N VAL A 99 -0.22 5.16 2.30
CA VAL A 99 -1.29 4.32 2.84
C VAL A 99 -1.24 2.92 2.23
N ALA A 100 -1.18 1.92 3.10
CA ALA A 100 -1.44 0.53 2.77
C ALA A 100 -2.93 0.24 2.96
N ALA A 101 -3.63 0.02 1.85
CA ALA A 101 -5.08 -0.19 1.86
C ALA A 101 -5.53 -0.98 0.63
N VAL A 102 -6.78 -1.42 0.66
CA VAL A 102 -7.53 -1.71 -0.56
C VAL A 102 -8.32 -0.44 -0.91
N PRO A 103 -8.14 0.14 -2.11
CA PRO A 103 -8.88 1.34 -2.51
C PRO A 103 -10.40 1.14 -2.44
N PHE A 104 -11.09 2.13 -1.87
CA PHE A 104 -12.55 2.19 -1.78
C PHE A 104 -13.22 0.99 -1.08
N THR A 105 -12.46 0.18 -0.33
CA THR A 105 -12.96 -1.08 0.23
C THR A 105 -12.43 -1.27 1.66
N PRO A 106 -13.24 -1.00 2.71
CA PRO A 106 -12.83 -1.12 4.11
C PRO A 106 -12.83 -2.58 4.59
N ALA A 107 -12.26 -3.51 3.81
CA ALA A 107 -12.20 -4.93 4.13
C ALA A 107 -10.91 -5.27 4.86
N SER A 108 -11.03 -5.82 6.08
CA SER A 108 -9.89 -6.33 6.85
C SER A 108 -9.15 -7.42 6.07
N SER A 109 -7.84 -7.28 5.94
CA SER A 109 -6.99 -8.21 5.18
C SER A 109 -5.50 -7.91 5.39
N PRO A 110 -4.59 -8.85 5.05
CA PRO A 110 -3.16 -8.63 5.20
C PRO A 110 -2.71 -7.45 4.33
N ARG A 111 -1.97 -6.52 4.94
CA ARG A 111 -1.38 -5.36 4.23
C ARG A 111 0.08 -5.58 3.88
N LEU A 112 0.69 -6.61 4.44
CA LEU A 112 1.98 -7.17 4.06
C LEU A 112 1.69 -8.54 3.45
N LEU A 113 1.87 -8.65 2.14
CA LEU A 113 1.66 -9.90 1.41
C LEU A 113 2.96 -10.68 1.51
N LEU A 114 2.98 -11.76 2.29
CA LEU A 114 4.17 -12.58 2.49
C LEU A 114 3.95 -13.95 1.88
N ARG A 115 4.98 -14.49 1.20
CA ARG A 115 4.92 -15.87 0.69
C ARG A 115 4.85 -16.88 1.82
N ASP A 116 5.52 -16.57 2.94
CA ASP A 116 5.40 -17.28 4.22
C ASP A 116 4.94 -16.27 5.27
N ALA A 117 3.81 -16.53 5.92
CA ALA A 117 3.21 -15.63 6.90
C ALA A 117 4.14 -15.36 8.11
N GLY A 118 5.07 -16.28 8.42
CA GLY A 118 6.04 -16.13 9.51
C GLY A 118 7.30 -15.33 9.15
N ASP A 119 7.42 -14.82 7.92
CA ASP A 119 8.64 -14.18 7.41
C ASP A 119 8.82 -12.74 7.92
N THR A 120 9.22 -12.64 9.19
CA THR A 120 9.46 -11.36 9.88
C THR A 120 10.57 -10.52 9.25
N GLU A 121 11.56 -11.15 8.60
CA GLU A 121 12.62 -10.45 7.87
C GLU A 121 12.03 -9.72 6.65
N ALA A 122 11.25 -10.41 5.82
CA ALA A 122 10.59 -9.81 4.66
C ALA A 122 9.62 -8.70 5.07
N ALA A 123 8.86 -8.90 6.14
CA ALA A 123 7.97 -7.88 6.70
C ALA A 123 8.76 -6.62 7.13
N GLY A 124 9.87 -6.81 7.86
CA GLY A 124 10.73 -5.70 8.29
C GLY A 124 11.34 -4.94 7.12
N LEU A 125 11.78 -5.63 6.06
CA LEU A 125 12.30 -5.01 4.84
C LEU A 125 11.24 -4.17 4.12
N LEU A 126 10.00 -4.68 3.98
CA LEU A 126 8.91 -3.92 3.38
C LEU A 126 8.52 -2.69 4.20
N LEU A 127 8.44 -2.81 5.53
CA LEU A 127 8.12 -1.70 6.42
C LEU A 127 9.22 -0.62 6.38
N GLY A 128 10.49 -1.04 6.39
CA GLY A 128 11.62 -0.13 6.24
C GLY A 128 11.59 0.59 4.88
N ALA A 129 11.30 -0.14 3.80
CA ALA A 129 11.18 0.43 2.46
C ALA A 129 9.98 1.39 2.33
N ALA A 130 8.84 1.08 2.96
CA ALA A 130 7.68 1.96 2.99
C ALA A 130 7.98 3.26 3.76
N ARG A 131 8.72 3.17 4.87
CA ARG A 131 9.19 4.35 5.61
C ARG A 131 10.13 5.21 4.77
N ALA A 132 11.15 4.59 4.15
CA ALA A 132 12.07 5.29 3.28
C ALA A 132 11.35 5.94 2.08
N LEU A 133 10.36 5.25 1.50
CA LEU A 133 9.54 5.82 0.43
C LEU A 133 8.71 7.02 0.89
N ALA A 134 8.17 6.98 2.12
CA ALA A 134 7.46 8.12 2.68
C ALA A 134 8.40 9.33 2.84
N ASP A 135 9.60 9.12 3.36
CA ASP A 135 10.60 10.18 3.50
C ASP A 135 11.02 10.74 2.11
N ASP A 136 11.30 9.88 1.14
CA ASP A 136 11.68 10.26 -0.24
C ASP A 136 10.59 11.02 -1.01
N THR A 137 9.31 10.80 -0.66
CA THR A 137 8.16 11.41 -1.36
C THR A 137 7.52 12.56 -0.58
N GLY A 138 8.14 12.98 0.52
CA GLY A 138 7.62 14.04 1.39
C GLY A 138 6.30 13.68 2.06
N CYS A 139 6.02 12.39 2.24
CA CYS A 139 4.85 11.94 2.98
C CYS A 139 5.05 12.13 4.49
N SER A 140 4.06 12.69 5.16
CA SER A 140 4.11 12.96 6.60
C SER A 140 4.15 11.67 7.45
N SER A 141 3.54 10.59 6.95
CA SER A 141 3.35 9.35 7.67
C SER A 141 3.13 8.13 6.74
N VAL A 142 3.20 6.94 7.33
CA VAL A 142 2.77 5.67 6.72
C VAL A 142 1.60 5.12 7.54
N HIS A 143 0.49 4.80 6.87
CA HIS A 143 -0.72 4.28 7.49
C HIS A 143 -1.00 2.87 6.97
N VAL A 144 -1.45 1.99 7.85
CA VAL A 144 -1.93 0.65 7.50
C VAL A 144 -3.40 0.59 7.86
N LEU A 145 -4.29 0.51 6.87
CA LEU A 145 -5.74 0.59 7.08
C LEU A 145 -6.39 -0.78 7.01
N PHE A 146 -7.25 -1.07 7.98
CA PHE A 146 -7.95 -2.35 8.11
C PHE A 146 -6.97 -3.54 8.02
N PRO A 147 -5.86 -3.58 8.79
CA PRO A 147 -5.07 -4.80 8.89
C PRO A 147 -5.94 -5.91 9.49
N ASP A 148 -5.65 -7.14 9.09
CA ASP A 148 -6.19 -8.32 9.78
C ASP A 148 -5.68 -8.40 11.22
N GLN A 149 -6.43 -9.11 12.05
CA GLN A 149 -6.04 -9.40 13.43
C GLN A 149 -5.06 -10.58 13.40
N ALA A 150 -3.84 -10.33 12.96
CA ALA A 150 -2.74 -11.28 13.17
C ALA A 150 -2.30 -11.22 14.63
#